data_AF-A0A3D1MZM4-F1
#
_entry.id   AF-A0A3D1MZM4-F1
#
_cell.length_a   1.000
_cell.length_b   1.000
_cell.length_c   1.000
_cell.angle_alpha   90.00
_cell.angle_beta   90.00
_cell.angle_gamma   90.00
#
_symmetry.space_group_name_H-M   'P 1'
#
loop_
_entity.id
_entity.type
_entity.pdbx_description
1 polymer ?
#
loop_
_entity_poly.entity_id
_entity_poly.type
_entity_poly.pdbx_seq_one_letter_code
_entity_poly.pdbx_strand_id
1 'polypeptide(L)'
;MVFKNKIMIIGYGSVAKCVFPILLKHLSVPCENITVIDFIDKRKELSPWIKRGVKYFQEKITPMNINQILSEHVSAGGIIIDLAWNIDCIEMLNWCHENRVLYINTSVEEWDPYADIHKKTPFQKSLYYRQKEIRKTTAGWKGPMTTAVIDHGANPGLISHFTKKGLVDIAHKILRDNSFSRKLKDRLADCLKIKNFACLAKELSVKVIHISEHDTQITNKPKRHNEFVGTWSIEGLREEGIAPAEMGWGTHETDMPLFSTFPPSGGRNQIFLSQMGMNTWVRSWVPSEEIIGMVIRHAEAISISDYLTVREKGKVIYCPTVHYAYMPCNETLTSLYELRSRNCHLQKRLRIMSDEIVEGDDILGALIMGHKYNSWWTGSILSIQESRRLVPHQNATTVQVAIGVVSAVMWMLENPQEGVCMPDDLPYEYILDIARPYLGELISIPSDWTPLKNYQVFFKENPYLRLDRKNVWSFNNYLFCD
;
A
#
# COMPACT_ATOMS: atom_id res chain seq x y z
N MET A 1 -14.48 15.97 14.96
CA MET A 1 -15.83 15.82 14.35
C MET A 1 -16.73 15.02 15.29
N VAL A 2 -18.04 15.29 15.37
CA VAL A 2 -18.99 14.48 16.17
C VAL A 2 -19.68 13.47 15.26
N PHE A 3 -19.63 12.18 15.59
CA PHE A 3 -20.28 11.11 14.83
C PHE A 3 -21.19 10.29 15.74
N LYS A 4 -22.48 10.26 15.41
CA LYS A 4 -23.53 9.64 16.23
C LYS A 4 -23.97 8.27 15.75
N ASN A 5 -23.48 7.83 14.58
CA ASN A 5 -23.89 6.56 13.99
C ASN A 5 -22.95 5.43 14.46
N LYS A 6 -23.26 4.20 14.04
CA LYS A 6 -22.52 3.01 14.44
C LYS A 6 -21.19 2.87 13.69
N ILE A 7 -20.17 2.43 14.41
CA ILE A 7 -18.87 2.04 13.86
C ILE A 7 -18.69 0.56 14.13
N MET A 8 -18.40 -0.21 13.09
CA MET A 8 -18.04 -1.62 13.20
C MET A 8 -16.59 -1.80 12.75
N ILE A 9 -15.75 -2.35 13.64
CA ILE A 9 -14.36 -2.71 13.33
C ILE A 9 -14.29 -4.23 13.21
N ILE A 10 -13.86 -4.72 12.05
CA ILE A 10 -13.70 -6.15 11.78
C ILE A 10 -12.20 -6.46 11.82
N GLY A 11 -11.82 -7.42 12.69
CA GLY A 11 -10.42 -7.73 12.98
C GLY A 11 -9.82 -6.79 14.02
N TYR A 12 -9.27 -7.36 15.09
CA TYR A 12 -8.55 -6.63 16.15
C TYR A 12 -7.08 -7.12 16.24
N GLY A 13 -6.41 -7.03 15.08
CA GLY A 13 -4.99 -7.31 14.90
C GLY A 13 -4.08 -6.15 15.32
N SER A 14 -2.86 -6.12 14.78
CA SER A 14 -1.87 -5.07 15.09
C SER A 14 -2.30 -3.68 14.62
N VAL A 15 -2.90 -3.58 13.43
CA VAL A 15 -3.39 -2.31 12.86
C VAL A 15 -4.55 -1.73 13.68
N ALA A 16 -5.53 -2.55 14.05
CA ALA A 16 -6.70 -2.09 14.79
C ALA A 16 -6.36 -1.51 16.18
N LYS A 17 -5.31 -2.03 16.83
CA LYS A 17 -4.78 -1.48 18.09
C LYS A 17 -4.27 -0.04 17.96
N CYS A 18 -3.83 0.34 16.76
CA CYS A 18 -3.43 1.70 16.44
C CYS A 18 -4.62 2.54 15.95
N VAL A 19 -5.42 2.00 15.03
CA VAL A 19 -6.59 2.70 14.46
C VAL A 19 -7.53 3.15 15.55
N PHE A 20 -7.81 2.28 16.52
CA PHE A 20 -8.85 2.58 17.51
C PHE A 20 -8.56 3.81 18.37
N PRO A 21 -7.40 3.92 19.06
CA PRO A 21 -7.07 5.12 19.83
C PRO A 21 -6.86 6.35 18.94
N ILE A 22 -6.30 6.22 17.72
CA ILE A 22 -6.12 7.35 16.81
C ILE A 22 -7.49 7.88 16.35
N LEU A 23 -8.39 7.00 15.92
CA LEU A 23 -9.74 7.37 15.47
C LEU A 23 -10.47 8.19 16.54
N LEU A 24 -10.40 7.77 17.80
CA LEU A 24 -11.07 8.48 18.91
C LEU A 24 -10.43 9.83 19.28
N LYS A 25 -9.22 10.15 18.80
CA LYS A 25 -8.64 11.50 18.90
C LYS A 25 -9.25 12.46 17.87
N HIS A 26 -9.66 11.95 16.71
CA HIS A 26 -10.20 12.76 15.61
C HIS A 26 -11.74 12.77 15.57
N LEU A 27 -12.35 11.69 16.05
CA LEU A 27 -13.78 11.43 15.97
C LEU A 27 -14.39 11.25 17.37
N SER A 28 -15.28 12.15 17.73
CA SER A 28 -16.09 12.05 18.95
C SER A 28 -17.29 11.16 18.69
N VAL A 29 -17.20 9.91 19.11
CA VAL A 29 -18.24 8.88 18.99
C VAL A 29 -18.49 8.23 20.37
N PRO A 30 -19.77 8.02 20.78
CA PRO A 30 -20.08 7.24 21.97
C PRO A 30 -19.53 5.82 21.86
N CYS A 31 -18.82 5.34 22.89
CA CYS A 31 -18.20 4.00 22.86
C CYS A 31 -19.24 2.88 22.64
N GLU A 32 -20.47 3.06 23.12
CA GLU A 32 -21.63 2.16 22.92
C GLU A 32 -22.09 1.99 21.46
N ASN A 33 -21.68 2.92 20.59
CA ASN A 33 -21.91 2.86 19.15
C ASN A 33 -20.80 2.11 18.40
N ILE A 34 -19.75 1.68 19.10
CA ILE A 34 -18.62 0.98 18.50
C ILE A 34 -18.72 -0.51 18.81
N THR A 35 -18.66 -1.31 17.76
CA THR A 35 -18.61 -2.77 17.83
C THR A 35 -17.29 -3.26 17.25
N VAL A 36 -16.62 -4.19 17.92
CA VAL A 36 -15.42 -4.88 17.43
C VAL A 36 -15.73 -6.36 17.29
N ILE A 37 -15.39 -6.96 16.15
CA ILE A 37 -15.55 -8.39 15.89
C ILE A 37 -14.20 -9.01 15.53
N ASP A 38 -13.85 -10.11 16.20
CA ASP A 38 -12.64 -10.89 15.90
C ASP A 38 -12.89 -12.36 16.24
N PHE A 39 -12.36 -13.30 15.45
CA PHE A 39 -12.54 -14.74 15.72
C PHE A 39 -11.64 -15.26 16.85
N ILE A 40 -10.53 -14.58 17.13
CA ILE A 40 -9.65 -14.83 18.27
C ILE A 40 -10.21 -14.09 19.48
N ASP A 41 -10.08 -14.67 20.68
CA ASP A 41 -10.47 -14.00 21.92
C ASP A 41 -9.57 -12.79 22.21
N LYS A 42 -10.16 -11.59 22.15
CA LYS A 42 -9.50 -10.31 22.39
C LYS A 42 -9.95 -9.62 23.67
N ARG A 43 -10.75 -10.28 24.51
CA ARG A 43 -11.36 -9.67 25.72
C ARG A 43 -10.34 -9.03 26.64
N LYS A 44 -9.18 -9.66 26.81
CA LYS A 44 -8.09 -9.13 27.65
C LYS A 44 -7.55 -7.81 27.09
N GLU A 45 -7.31 -7.75 25.78
CA GLU A 45 -6.74 -6.60 25.09
C GLU A 45 -7.76 -5.45 24.98
N LEU A 46 -9.02 -5.78 24.72
CA LEU A 46 -10.13 -4.82 24.60
C LEU A 46 -10.75 -4.42 25.94
N SER A 47 -10.38 -5.03 27.07
CA SER A 47 -10.97 -4.77 28.38
C SER A 47 -11.08 -3.27 28.74
N PRO A 48 -10.05 -2.42 28.51
CA PRO A 48 -10.16 -0.99 28.79
C PRO A 48 -11.25 -0.29 27.97
N TRP A 49 -11.51 -0.75 26.74
CA TRP A 49 -12.51 -0.21 25.83
C TRP A 49 -13.90 -0.74 26.13
N ILE A 50 -14.02 -2.03 26.45
CA ILE A 50 -15.29 -2.67 26.83
C ILE A 50 -15.86 -2.00 28.10
N LYS A 51 -15.01 -1.71 29.09
CA LYS A 51 -15.40 -0.97 30.30
C LYS A 51 -15.95 0.43 30.02
N ARG A 52 -15.62 1.01 28.87
CA ARG A 52 -16.12 2.32 28.41
C ARG A 52 -17.38 2.20 27.56
N GLY A 53 -17.87 1.00 27.28
CA GLY A 53 -19.10 0.74 26.54
C GLY A 53 -18.92 0.11 25.16
N VAL A 54 -17.68 -0.10 24.69
CA VAL A 54 -17.44 -0.77 23.40
C VAL A 54 -17.97 -2.20 23.43
N LYS A 55 -18.71 -2.56 22.39
CA LYS A 55 -19.24 -3.93 22.24
C LYS A 55 -18.20 -4.80 21.55
N TYR A 56 -18.00 -6.01 22.05
CA TYR A 56 -17.07 -6.96 21.47
C TYR A 56 -17.74 -8.32 21.31
N PHE A 57 -17.58 -8.91 20.13
CA PHE A 57 -18.09 -10.23 19.79
C PHE A 57 -16.94 -11.10 19.27
N GLN A 58 -16.78 -12.28 19.86
CA GLN A 58 -15.80 -13.25 19.40
C GLN A 58 -16.45 -14.14 18.33
N GLU A 59 -16.43 -13.69 17.08
CA GLU A 59 -17.11 -14.37 15.98
C GLU A 59 -16.26 -14.40 14.71
N LYS A 60 -16.40 -15.47 13.93
CA LYS A 60 -15.80 -15.58 12.61
C LYS A 60 -16.84 -15.19 11.56
N ILE A 61 -16.54 -14.15 10.80
CA ILE A 61 -17.33 -13.80 9.60
C ILE A 61 -16.99 -14.79 8.49
N THR A 62 -18.03 -15.28 7.83
CA THR A 62 -18.00 -16.29 6.78
C THR A 62 -19.03 -15.92 5.70
N PRO A 63 -18.95 -16.50 4.49
CA PRO A 63 -19.96 -16.23 3.46
C PRO A 63 -21.41 -16.63 3.87
N MET A 64 -21.59 -17.39 4.96
CA MET A 64 -22.91 -17.88 5.40
C MET A 64 -23.57 -16.94 6.41
N ASN A 65 -22.79 -16.19 7.17
CA ASN A 65 -23.28 -15.36 8.28
C ASN A 65 -23.00 -13.86 8.09
N ILE A 66 -22.23 -13.44 7.08
CA ILE A 66 -21.87 -12.04 6.85
C ILE A 66 -23.09 -11.12 6.84
N ASN A 67 -24.12 -11.45 6.07
CA ASN A 67 -25.35 -10.64 6.01
C ASN A 67 -26.01 -10.44 7.37
N GLN A 68 -26.07 -11.51 8.18
CA GLN A 68 -26.66 -11.47 9.51
C GLN A 68 -25.80 -10.59 10.44
N ILE A 69 -24.51 -10.90 10.55
CA ILE A 69 -23.57 -10.20 11.44
C ILE A 69 -23.54 -8.70 11.13
N LEU A 70 -23.39 -8.33 9.85
CA LEU A 70 -23.34 -6.91 9.47
C LEU A 70 -24.65 -6.19 9.81
N SER A 71 -25.80 -6.80 9.53
CA SER A 71 -27.12 -6.20 9.82
C SER A 71 -27.41 -6.03 11.32
N GLU A 72 -26.86 -6.88 12.17
CA GLU A 72 -27.01 -6.79 13.62
C GLU A 72 -26.21 -5.60 14.20
N HIS A 73 -25.03 -5.31 13.63
CA HIS A 73 -24.06 -4.41 14.26
C HIS A 73 -23.91 -3.04 13.60
N VAL A 74 -24.31 -2.86 12.35
CA VAL A 74 -24.25 -1.56 11.65
C VAL A 74 -25.53 -1.32 10.83
N SER A 75 -25.81 -0.05 10.52
CA SER A 75 -27.00 0.37 9.77
C SER A 75 -26.66 1.59 8.91
N ALA A 76 -27.57 1.97 8.01
CA ALA A 76 -27.41 3.13 7.13
C ALA A 76 -26.84 4.37 7.85
N GLY A 77 -25.83 5.00 7.24
CA GLY A 77 -25.07 6.11 7.79
C GLY A 77 -23.96 5.71 8.76
N GLY A 78 -23.85 4.43 9.12
CA GLY A 78 -22.71 3.87 9.85
C GLY A 78 -21.49 3.63 8.98
N ILE A 79 -20.44 3.09 9.59
CA ILE A 79 -19.18 2.76 8.91
C ILE A 79 -18.67 1.38 9.34
N ILE A 80 -18.16 0.63 8.37
CA ILE A 80 -17.37 -0.58 8.58
C ILE A 80 -15.90 -0.23 8.29
N ILE A 81 -15.04 -0.53 9.27
CA ILE A 81 -13.58 -0.46 9.17
C ILE A 81 -13.07 -1.90 9.21
N ASP A 82 -12.68 -2.41 8.05
CA ASP A 82 -12.28 -3.80 7.85
C ASP A 82 -10.74 -3.92 7.85
N LEU A 83 -10.23 -4.52 8.92
CA LEU A 83 -8.82 -4.75 9.19
C LEU A 83 -8.55 -6.25 9.40
N ALA A 84 -9.43 -7.09 8.87
CA ALA A 84 -9.29 -8.53 8.87
C ALA A 84 -8.61 -9.01 7.57
N TRP A 85 -8.31 -10.30 7.56
CA TRP A 85 -7.85 -11.05 6.39
C TRP A 85 -8.91 -12.09 6.04
N ASN A 86 -8.93 -12.55 4.78
CA ASN A 86 -9.86 -13.56 4.29
C ASN A 86 -11.37 -13.21 4.40
N ILE A 87 -11.74 -11.97 4.13
CA ILE A 87 -13.15 -11.55 3.93
C ILE A 87 -13.27 -11.01 2.50
N ASP A 88 -14.24 -11.50 1.73
CA ASP A 88 -14.36 -11.10 0.33
C ASP A 88 -14.76 -9.63 0.19
N CYS A 89 -13.89 -8.85 -0.46
CA CYS A 89 -14.07 -7.41 -0.64
C CYS A 89 -15.30 -7.09 -1.51
N ILE A 90 -15.60 -7.89 -2.55
CA ILE A 90 -16.73 -7.62 -3.44
C ILE A 90 -18.06 -7.82 -2.71
N GLU A 91 -18.18 -8.89 -1.92
CA GLU A 91 -19.35 -9.14 -1.08
C GLU A 91 -19.57 -8.01 -0.08
N MET A 92 -18.50 -7.55 0.57
CA MET A 92 -18.54 -6.43 1.51
C MET A 92 -18.95 -5.11 0.83
N LEU A 93 -18.38 -4.80 -0.33
CA LEU A 93 -18.71 -3.61 -1.11
C LEU A 93 -20.18 -3.58 -1.51
N ASN A 94 -20.71 -4.68 -2.04
CA ASN A 94 -22.12 -4.78 -2.42
C ASN A 94 -23.05 -4.59 -1.22
N TRP A 95 -22.76 -5.28 -0.10
CA TRP A 95 -23.57 -5.15 1.10
C TRP A 95 -23.58 -3.72 1.63
N CYS A 96 -22.41 -3.09 1.72
CA CYS A 96 -22.25 -1.72 2.17
C CYS A 96 -22.98 -0.72 1.27
N HIS A 97 -22.88 -0.90 -0.05
CA HIS A 97 -23.60 -0.08 -1.02
C HIS A 97 -25.12 -0.17 -0.84
N GLU A 98 -25.67 -1.38 -0.81
CA GLU A 98 -27.11 -1.65 -0.67
C GLU A 98 -27.67 -1.13 0.66
N ASN A 99 -26.88 -1.20 1.74
CA ASN A 99 -27.30 -0.80 3.08
C ASN A 99 -26.91 0.64 3.46
N ARG A 100 -26.28 1.39 2.55
CA ARG A 100 -25.81 2.77 2.76
C ARG A 100 -24.86 2.89 3.97
N VAL A 101 -23.95 1.94 4.09
CA VAL A 101 -22.90 1.90 5.11
C VAL A 101 -21.57 2.23 4.46
N LEU A 102 -20.83 3.18 5.03
CA LEU A 102 -19.49 3.52 4.54
C LEU A 102 -18.53 2.36 4.79
N TYR A 103 -17.59 2.12 3.88
CA TYR A 103 -16.65 1.01 3.99
C TYR A 103 -15.20 1.44 3.79
N ILE A 104 -14.30 0.94 4.61
CA ILE A 104 -12.86 1.06 4.38
C ILE A 104 -12.13 -0.24 4.69
N ASN A 105 -11.13 -0.58 3.89
CA ASN A 105 -10.15 -1.62 4.19
C ASN A 105 -8.71 -1.18 3.87
N THR A 106 -7.75 -2.02 4.23
CA THR A 106 -6.33 -1.84 3.90
C THR A 106 -5.81 -2.86 2.89
N SER A 107 -6.64 -3.82 2.48
CA SER A 107 -6.30 -4.87 1.51
C SER A 107 -7.56 -5.42 0.85
N VAL A 108 -7.51 -5.65 -0.46
CA VAL A 108 -8.53 -6.41 -1.20
C VAL A 108 -8.34 -7.92 -1.00
N GLU A 109 -9.12 -8.44 -0.06
CA GLU A 109 -9.13 -9.84 0.37
C GLU A 109 -10.18 -10.70 -0.37
N GLU A 110 -9.97 -12.03 -0.33
CA GLU A 110 -10.88 -13.07 -0.82
C GLU A 110 -11.15 -14.08 0.30
N TRP A 111 -12.29 -14.77 0.31
CA TRP A 111 -12.59 -15.79 1.34
C TRP A 111 -11.50 -16.87 1.48
N ASP A 112 -10.98 -17.35 0.35
CA ASP A 112 -9.86 -18.29 0.30
C ASP A 112 -8.95 -17.97 -0.91
N PRO A 113 -7.83 -17.25 -0.70
CA PRO A 113 -6.92 -16.92 -1.79
C PRO A 113 -6.20 -18.15 -2.36
N TYR A 114 -6.16 -19.26 -1.61
CA TYR A 114 -5.47 -20.50 -2.00
C TYR A 114 -6.37 -21.49 -2.75
N ALA A 115 -7.69 -21.25 -2.78
CA ALA A 115 -8.63 -22.07 -3.51
C ALA A 115 -8.22 -22.21 -4.99
N ASP A 116 -8.05 -23.46 -5.44
CA ASP A 116 -7.62 -23.82 -6.80
C ASP A 116 -6.34 -23.10 -7.29
N ILE A 117 -5.44 -22.71 -6.38
CA ILE A 117 -4.24 -21.90 -6.72
C ILE A 117 -3.36 -22.54 -7.80
N HIS A 118 -3.32 -23.87 -7.90
CA HIS A 118 -2.55 -24.58 -8.93
C HIS A 118 -3.16 -24.50 -10.33
N LYS A 119 -4.45 -24.19 -10.45
CA LYS A 119 -5.16 -24.03 -11.73
C LYS A 119 -5.19 -22.57 -12.20
N LYS A 120 -4.98 -21.60 -11.29
CA LYS A 120 -4.97 -20.16 -11.61
C LYS A 120 -3.72 -19.76 -12.40
N THR A 121 -3.91 -19.01 -13.47
CA THR A 121 -2.83 -18.32 -14.21
C THR A 121 -2.19 -17.19 -13.36
N PRO A 122 -0.98 -16.68 -13.69
CA PRO A 122 -0.42 -15.51 -13.02
C PRO A 122 -1.37 -14.31 -12.99
N PHE A 123 -2.09 -14.07 -14.09
CA PHE A 123 -3.14 -13.04 -14.14
C PHE A 123 -4.25 -13.29 -13.11
N GLN A 124 -4.80 -14.50 -13.00
CA GLN A 124 -5.84 -14.79 -12.00
C GLN A 124 -5.33 -14.78 -10.55
N LYS A 125 -4.01 -14.85 -10.36
CA LYS A 125 -3.32 -14.68 -9.07
C LYS A 125 -2.88 -13.23 -8.83
N SER A 126 -3.24 -12.28 -9.68
CA SER A 126 -2.79 -10.89 -9.55
C SER A 126 -3.81 -10.04 -8.78
N LEU A 127 -3.35 -8.97 -8.14
CA LEU A 127 -4.26 -7.97 -7.59
C LEU A 127 -4.96 -7.19 -8.71
N TYR A 128 -4.34 -7.07 -9.89
CA TYR A 128 -4.97 -6.50 -11.08
C TYR A 128 -6.27 -7.22 -11.46
N TYR A 129 -6.29 -8.56 -11.36
CA TYR A 129 -7.52 -9.32 -11.60
C TYR A 129 -8.60 -8.99 -10.56
N ARG A 130 -8.25 -8.92 -9.27
CA ARG A 130 -9.19 -8.53 -8.21
C ARG A 130 -9.75 -7.12 -8.45
N GLN A 131 -8.91 -6.14 -8.76
CA GLN A 131 -9.34 -4.78 -9.08
C GLN A 131 -10.26 -4.74 -10.31
N LYS A 132 -10.01 -5.58 -11.32
CA LYS A 132 -10.88 -5.66 -12.51
C LYS A 132 -12.27 -6.18 -12.18
N GLU A 133 -12.37 -7.20 -11.32
CA GLU A 133 -13.67 -7.72 -10.87
C GLU A 133 -14.42 -6.72 -9.98
N ILE A 134 -13.72 -5.94 -9.15
CA ILE A 134 -14.31 -4.81 -8.41
C ILE A 134 -14.89 -3.78 -9.39
N ARG A 135 -14.09 -3.28 -10.33
CA ARG A 135 -14.54 -2.28 -11.33
C ARG A 135 -15.74 -2.78 -12.14
N LYS A 136 -15.74 -4.05 -12.53
CA LYS A 136 -16.85 -4.68 -13.26
C LYS A 136 -18.12 -4.74 -12.41
N THR A 137 -17.99 -5.08 -11.13
CA THR A 137 -19.12 -5.17 -10.20
C THR A 137 -19.72 -3.80 -9.93
N THR A 138 -18.87 -2.81 -9.63
CA THR A 138 -19.31 -1.47 -9.23
C THR A 138 -19.84 -0.65 -10.40
N ALA A 139 -19.42 -0.94 -11.64
CA ALA A 139 -19.97 -0.31 -12.85
C ALA A 139 -21.48 -0.56 -13.05
N GLY A 140 -22.04 -1.60 -12.41
CA GLY A 140 -23.47 -1.91 -12.44
C GLY A 140 -24.31 -1.21 -11.37
N TRP A 141 -23.67 -0.54 -10.40
CA TRP A 141 -24.37 0.14 -9.31
C TRP A 141 -25.25 1.29 -9.81
N LYS A 142 -26.39 1.52 -9.15
CA LYS A 142 -27.39 2.53 -9.53
C LYS A 142 -27.75 3.40 -8.34
N GLY A 143 -28.12 4.66 -8.60
CA GLY A 143 -28.48 5.62 -7.55
C GLY A 143 -27.26 6.22 -6.86
N PRO A 144 -27.44 6.90 -5.70
CA PRO A 144 -26.33 7.45 -4.93
C PRO A 144 -25.37 6.35 -4.51
N MET A 145 -24.09 6.49 -4.87
CA MET A 145 -23.09 5.46 -4.60
C MET A 145 -22.45 5.69 -3.23
N THR A 146 -22.86 4.90 -2.24
CA THR A 146 -22.22 4.90 -0.92
C THR A 146 -20.71 4.81 -1.03
N THR A 147 -20.00 5.70 -0.31
CA THR A 147 -18.54 5.74 -0.40
C THR A 147 -17.90 4.54 0.26
N ALA A 148 -17.00 3.92 -0.49
CA ALA A 148 -16.13 2.86 -0.02
C ALA A 148 -14.69 3.17 -0.45
N VAL A 149 -13.77 3.26 0.49
CA VAL A 149 -12.35 3.47 0.20
C VAL A 149 -11.63 2.13 0.38
N ILE A 150 -11.10 1.57 -0.69
CA ILE A 150 -10.36 0.31 -0.61
C ILE A 150 -8.86 0.57 -0.63
N ASP A 151 -8.08 -0.38 -0.11
CA ASP A 151 -6.62 -0.37 -0.15
C ASP A 151 -6.00 0.91 0.49
N HIS A 152 -6.54 1.37 1.62
CA HIS A 152 -6.08 2.63 2.25
C HIS A 152 -5.53 2.43 3.66
N GLY A 153 -4.29 1.92 3.69
CA GLY A 153 -3.41 1.89 4.85
C GLY A 153 -2.17 2.75 4.64
N ALA A 154 -0.97 2.18 4.78
CA ALA A 154 0.29 2.86 4.49
C ALA A 154 0.63 2.73 2.99
N ASN A 155 0.77 1.50 2.53
CA ASN A 155 1.02 1.12 1.15
C ASN A 155 0.31 -0.23 0.93
N PRO A 156 -0.78 -0.29 0.16
CA PRO A 156 -1.45 0.82 -0.50
C PRO A 156 -2.08 1.82 0.50
N GLY A 157 -2.25 3.08 0.10
CA GLY A 157 -2.79 4.14 0.95
C GLY A 157 -1.98 5.44 0.93
N LEU A 158 -1.33 5.78 2.05
CA LEU A 158 -0.43 6.93 2.20
C LEU A 158 0.58 7.11 1.06
N ILE A 159 1.06 6.02 0.49
CA ILE A 159 2.02 6.03 -0.62
C ILE A 159 1.52 6.76 -1.89
N SER A 160 0.23 6.69 -2.20
CA SER A 160 -0.37 7.47 -3.29
C SER A 160 -0.32 8.96 -3.01
N HIS A 161 -0.51 9.34 -1.75
CA HIS A 161 -0.46 10.74 -1.29
C HIS A 161 0.98 11.26 -1.26
N PHE A 162 1.94 10.43 -0.85
CA PHE A 162 3.37 10.74 -0.96
C PHE A 162 3.80 10.92 -2.40
N THR A 163 3.30 10.09 -3.32
CA THR A 163 3.57 10.21 -4.75
C THR A 163 3.07 11.55 -5.30
N LYS A 164 1.82 11.92 -5.03
CA LYS A 164 1.25 13.22 -5.43
C LYS A 164 2.05 14.39 -4.85
N LYS A 165 2.39 14.34 -3.57
CA LYS A 165 3.23 15.35 -2.91
C LYS A 165 4.60 15.48 -3.57
N GLY A 166 5.27 14.36 -3.86
CA GLY A 166 6.57 14.36 -4.52
C GLY A 166 6.51 14.98 -5.92
N LEU A 167 5.51 14.65 -6.72
CA LEU A 167 5.30 15.27 -8.03
C LEU A 167 5.12 16.79 -7.93
N VAL A 168 4.34 17.27 -6.96
CA VAL A 168 4.14 18.70 -6.71
C VAL A 168 5.45 19.38 -6.28
N ASP A 169 6.21 18.77 -5.39
CA ASP A 169 7.46 19.32 -4.88
C ASP A 169 8.53 19.42 -5.99
N ILE A 170 8.64 18.39 -6.84
CA ILE A 170 9.52 18.40 -8.03
C ILE A 170 9.10 19.54 -8.98
N ALA A 171 7.80 19.66 -9.27
CA ALA A 171 7.29 20.71 -10.15
C ALA A 171 7.58 22.11 -9.60
N HIS A 172 7.33 22.34 -8.31
CA HIS A 172 7.68 23.60 -7.65
C HIS A 172 9.19 23.89 -7.67
N LYS A 173 10.04 22.88 -7.62
CA LYS A 173 11.48 23.06 -7.81
C LYS A 173 11.80 23.53 -9.23
N ILE A 174 11.21 22.93 -10.26
CA ILE A 174 11.37 23.37 -11.67
C ILE A 174 10.85 24.79 -11.88
N LEU A 175 9.69 25.15 -11.32
CA LEU A 175 9.11 26.49 -11.47
C LEU A 175 10.04 27.58 -10.93
N ARG A 176 10.77 27.29 -9.84
CA ARG A 176 11.75 28.20 -9.22
C ARG A 176 13.12 28.21 -9.92
N ASP A 177 13.43 27.22 -10.74
CA ASP A 177 14.73 27.11 -11.40
C ASP A 177 14.71 27.83 -12.76
N ASN A 178 15.51 28.90 -12.90
CA ASN A 178 15.54 29.75 -14.08
C ASN A 178 16.19 29.11 -15.32
N SER A 179 16.83 27.94 -15.18
CA SER A 179 17.41 27.20 -16.32
C SER A 179 16.36 26.51 -17.20
N PHE A 180 15.13 26.32 -16.70
CA PHE A 180 14.05 25.67 -17.46
C PHE A 180 13.25 26.65 -18.33
N SER A 181 12.84 26.19 -19.51
CA SER A 181 12.09 27.00 -20.47
C SER A 181 10.73 27.45 -19.92
N ARG A 182 10.32 28.67 -20.30
CA ARG A 182 9.03 29.24 -19.90
C ARG A 182 7.85 28.34 -20.30
N LYS A 183 7.90 27.77 -21.50
CA LYS A 183 6.88 26.85 -22.01
C LYS A 183 6.66 25.63 -21.11
N LEU A 184 7.74 25.01 -20.60
CA LEU A 184 7.61 23.89 -19.66
C LEU A 184 6.98 24.35 -18.34
N LYS A 185 7.43 25.49 -17.81
CA LYS A 185 6.90 26.05 -16.57
C LYS A 185 5.40 26.35 -16.67
N ASP A 186 4.96 26.93 -17.78
CA ASP A 186 3.53 27.21 -18.00
C ASP A 186 2.71 25.91 -18.02
N ARG A 187 3.16 24.87 -18.74
CA ARG A 187 2.47 23.56 -18.74
C ARG A 187 2.41 22.91 -17.35
N LEU A 188 3.49 22.98 -16.58
CA LEU A 188 3.51 22.46 -15.21
C LEU A 188 2.55 23.24 -14.30
N ALA A 189 2.53 24.57 -14.41
CA ALA A 189 1.61 25.42 -13.66
C ALA A 189 0.14 25.10 -14.01
N ASP A 190 -0.16 24.84 -15.27
CA ASP A 190 -1.49 24.41 -15.71
C ASP A 190 -1.87 23.06 -15.11
N CYS A 191 -1.02 22.02 -15.22
CA CYS A 191 -1.31 20.70 -14.63
C CYS A 191 -1.53 20.81 -13.11
N LEU A 192 -0.73 21.62 -12.40
CA LEU A 192 -0.88 21.87 -10.95
C LEU A 192 -2.21 22.55 -10.62
N LYS A 193 -2.59 23.58 -11.37
CA LYS A 193 -3.82 24.35 -11.14
C LYS A 193 -5.07 23.47 -11.26
N ILE A 194 -5.10 22.57 -12.23
CA ILE A 194 -6.23 21.65 -12.44
C ILE A 194 -6.07 20.31 -11.68
N LYS A 195 -5.00 20.16 -10.88
CA LYS A 195 -4.64 18.92 -10.17
C LYS A 195 -4.60 17.67 -11.06
N ASN A 196 -4.15 17.80 -12.31
CA ASN A 196 -4.00 16.68 -13.23
C ASN A 196 -2.62 16.04 -13.06
N PHE A 197 -2.53 15.02 -12.21
CA PHE A 197 -1.27 14.36 -11.87
C PHE A 197 -0.70 13.51 -13.01
N ALA A 198 -1.53 12.94 -13.89
CA ALA A 198 -1.04 12.22 -15.07
C ALA A 198 -0.30 13.16 -16.04
N CYS A 199 -0.89 14.32 -16.32
CA CYS A 199 -0.28 15.44 -17.05
C CYS A 199 1.03 15.88 -16.37
N LEU A 200 0.99 16.09 -15.05
CA LEU A 200 2.12 16.55 -14.28
C LEU A 200 3.30 15.56 -14.37
N ALA A 201 3.05 14.28 -14.12
CA ALA A 201 4.08 13.24 -14.17
C ALA A 201 4.69 13.11 -15.57
N LYS A 202 3.86 13.19 -16.63
CA LYS A 202 4.32 13.21 -18.03
C LYS A 202 5.22 14.41 -18.32
N GLU A 203 4.81 15.61 -17.95
CA GLU A 203 5.58 16.84 -18.18
C GLU A 203 6.89 16.87 -17.39
N LEU A 204 6.89 16.28 -16.19
CA LEU A 204 8.10 16.04 -15.39
C LEU A 204 9.01 14.95 -15.99
N SER A 205 8.52 14.18 -16.96
CA SER A 205 9.19 13.02 -17.54
C SER A 205 9.54 11.95 -16.50
N VAL A 206 8.64 11.72 -15.54
CA VAL A 206 8.78 10.61 -14.59
C VAL A 206 8.70 9.28 -15.34
N LYS A 207 9.62 8.37 -15.05
CA LYS A 207 9.71 7.06 -15.70
C LYS A 207 9.34 5.95 -14.74
N VAL A 208 9.89 5.98 -13.54
CA VAL A 208 9.75 4.89 -12.56
C VAL A 208 9.37 5.49 -11.21
N ILE A 209 8.47 4.83 -10.51
CA ILE A 209 8.14 5.11 -9.11
C ILE A 209 8.30 3.80 -8.35
N HIS A 210 9.28 3.71 -7.45
CA HIS A 210 9.27 2.63 -6.48
C HIS A 210 8.45 3.06 -5.27
N ILE A 211 7.64 2.14 -4.76
CA ILE A 211 7.31 2.17 -3.34
C ILE A 211 8.58 1.65 -2.68
N SER A 212 9.37 2.53 -2.08
CA SER A 212 10.70 2.18 -1.57
C SER A 212 10.65 2.19 -0.06
N GLU A 213 10.80 1.01 0.52
CA GLU A 213 10.65 0.80 1.96
C GLU A 213 11.81 0.03 2.55
N HIS A 214 12.29 0.52 3.69
CA HIS A 214 13.23 -0.18 4.56
C HIS A 214 12.71 -0.13 6.00
N ASP A 215 12.29 -1.28 6.52
CA ASP A 215 11.96 -1.44 7.93
C ASP A 215 13.24 -1.83 8.70
N THR A 216 13.74 -0.93 9.54
CA THR A 216 14.97 -1.11 10.32
C THR A 216 14.68 -1.47 11.77
N GLN A 217 13.44 -1.78 12.14
CA GLN A 217 13.06 -2.10 13.52
C GLN A 217 13.79 -3.35 14.04
N ILE A 218 14.54 -3.18 15.13
CA ILE A 218 15.40 -4.22 15.73
C ILE A 218 14.78 -4.67 17.05
N THR A 219 14.75 -5.99 17.29
CA THR A 219 14.30 -6.60 18.54
C THR A 219 15.45 -7.04 19.43
N ASN A 220 15.25 -7.03 20.74
CA ASN A 220 16.15 -7.71 21.70
C ASN A 220 15.81 -9.19 21.91
N LYS A 221 14.83 -9.73 21.18
CA LYS A 221 14.43 -11.14 21.18
C LYS A 221 14.55 -11.72 19.77
N PRO A 222 15.74 -12.21 19.40
CA PRO A 222 15.98 -12.78 18.08
C PRO A 222 14.99 -13.90 17.74
N LYS A 223 14.65 -14.02 16.46
CA LYS A 223 13.85 -15.11 15.91
C LYS A 223 14.37 -16.48 16.34
N ARG A 224 13.46 -17.39 16.67
CA ARG A 224 13.75 -18.81 16.95
C ARG A 224 13.56 -19.67 15.70
N HIS A 225 14.12 -20.88 15.73
CA HIS A 225 13.86 -21.88 14.69
C HIS A 225 12.37 -22.25 14.63
N ASN A 226 11.80 -22.36 13.43
CA ASN A 226 10.38 -22.60 13.18
C ASN A 226 9.45 -21.54 13.80
N GLU A 227 9.90 -20.28 13.73
CA GLU A 227 9.14 -19.07 14.09
C GLU A 227 9.23 -18.06 12.94
N PHE A 228 8.09 -17.53 12.50
CA PHE A 228 8.04 -16.35 11.65
C PHE A 228 7.91 -15.11 12.53
N VAL A 229 8.78 -14.13 12.34
CA VAL A 229 8.79 -12.86 13.07
C VAL A 229 8.65 -11.73 12.08
N GLY A 230 7.80 -10.75 12.38
CA GLY A 230 7.67 -9.54 11.55
C GLY A 230 7.03 -8.39 12.30
N THR A 231 6.84 -7.26 11.62
CA THR A 231 6.30 -6.01 12.19
C THR A 231 4.82 -5.82 11.88
N TRP A 232 4.27 -6.60 10.94
CA TRP A 232 2.87 -6.60 10.55
C TRP A 232 2.38 -8.00 10.17
N SER A 233 1.24 -8.10 9.50
CA SER A 233 0.53 -9.37 9.22
C SER A 233 1.41 -10.39 8.48
N ILE A 234 1.76 -11.47 9.19
CA ILE A 234 2.59 -12.55 8.62
C ILE A 234 1.82 -13.38 7.59
N GLU A 235 0.51 -13.58 7.81
CA GLU A 235 -0.35 -14.27 6.83
C GLU A 235 -0.49 -13.45 5.55
N GLY A 236 -0.67 -12.11 5.68
CA GLY A 236 -0.73 -11.19 4.53
C GLY A 236 0.56 -11.20 3.73
N LEU A 237 1.70 -10.97 4.39
CA LEU A 237 3.01 -11.01 3.74
C LEU A 237 3.29 -12.36 3.05
N ARG A 238 2.86 -13.47 3.62
CA ARG A 238 2.99 -14.77 2.94
C ARG A 238 2.15 -14.81 1.67
N GLU A 239 0.87 -14.46 1.76
CA GLU A 239 -0.07 -14.51 0.64
C GLU A 239 0.43 -13.67 -0.53
N GLU A 240 0.85 -12.44 -0.23
CA GLU A 240 1.40 -11.50 -1.20
C GLU A 240 2.76 -11.95 -1.73
N GLY A 241 3.63 -12.47 -0.84
CA GLY A 241 4.99 -12.83 -1.16
C GLY A 241 5.12 -14.03 -2.09
N ILE A 242 4.22 -15.02 -1.98
CA ILE A 242 4.20 -16.21 -2.84
C ILE A 242 3.45 -15.96 -4.16
N ALA A 243 2.72 -14.86 -4.26
CA ALA A 243 2.03 -14.48 -5.47
C ALA A 243 3.02 -13.97 -6.54
N PRO A 244 2.60 -13.84 -7.81
CA PRO A 244 3.46 -13.32 -8.88
C PRO A 244 4.00 -11.94 -8.53
N ALA A 245 5.25 -11.64 -8.90
CA ALA A 245 5.71 -10.25 -8.91
C ALA A 245 4.86 -9.43 -9.89
N GLU A 246 4.35 -8.29 -9.44
CA GLU A 246 3.37 -7.49 -10.17
C GLU A 246 3.82 -6.03 -10.20
N MET A 247 3.68 -5.40 -11.36
CA MET A 247 4.15 -4.04 -11.58
C MET A 247 3.37 -3.31 -12.67
N GLY A 248 3.13 -2.03 -12.44
CA GLY A 248 2.82 -1.08 -13.49
C GLY A 248 3.98 -1.00 -14.47
N TRP A 249 3.67 -1.00 -15.76
CA TRP A 249 4.66 -1.11 -16.82
C TRP A 249 4.73 0.15 -17.67
N GLY A 250 5.84 0.85 -17.54
CA GLY A 250 6.02 2.18 -18.10
C GLY A 250 6.24 2.19 -19.61
N THR A 251 5.81 3.27 -20.25
CA THR A 251 6.00 3.49 -21.70
C THR A 251 7.46 3.68 -22.11
N HIS A 252 8.37 3.92 -21.14
CA HIS A 252 9.80 4.05 -21.40
C HIS A 252 10.53 2.69 -21.43
N GLU A 253 9.88 1.60 -21.00
CA GLU A 253 10.48 0.27 -21.01
C GLU A 253 10.55 -0.27 -22.44
N THR A 254 11.74 -0.64 -22.88
CA THR A 254 12.01 -1.12 -24.24
C THR A 254 12.18 -2.64 -24.33
N ASP A 255 12.55 -3.27 -23.22
CA ASP A 255 12.82 -4.69 -23.11
C ASP A 255 11.91 -5.32 -22.06
N MET A 256 11.52 -6.58 -22.30
CA MET A 256 10.71 -7.34 -21.35
C MET A 256 11.60 -8.23 -20.48
N PRO A 257 11.39 -8.26 -19.15
CA PRO A 257 12.11 -9.16 -18.28
C PRO A 257 11.72 -10.62 -18.57
N LEU A 258 12.58 -11.55 -18.15
CA LEU A 258 12.26 -12.98 -18.20
C LEU A 258 10.97 -13.27 -17.43
N PHE A 259 10.22 -14.29 -17.88
CA PHE A 259 8.95 -14.72 -17.27
C PHE A 259 7.80 -13.71 -17.31
N SER A 260 7.91 -12.65 -18.10
CA SER A 260 6.83 -11.68 -18.32
C SER A 260 5.56 -12.32 -18.85
N THR A 261 4.45 -11.97 -18.22
CA THR A 261 3.08 -12.30 -18.63
C THR A 261 2.22 -11.05 -18.56
N PHE A 262 1.12 -11.06 -19.31
CA PHE A 262 0.28 -9.87 -19.52
C PHE A 262 -1.19 -10.20 -19.24
N PRO A 263 -2.00 -9.18 -18.87
CA PRO A 263 -3.44 -9.31 -18.91
C PRO A 263 -3.92 -9.74 -20.31
N PRO A 264 -4.92 -10.63 -20.42
CA PRO A 264 -5.43 -11.08 -21.72
C PRO A 264 -6.16 -9.98 -22.51
N SER A 265 -6.66 -8.97 -21.81
CA SER A 265 -7.30 -7.79 -22.39
C SER A 265 -7.11 -6.57 -21.50
N GLY A 266 -6.94 -5.40 -22.11
CA GLY A 266 -6.63 -4.14 -21.41
C GLY A 266 -5.40 -3.44 -21.99
N GLY A 267 -5.02 -2.31 -21.40
CA GLY A 267 -3.75 -1.65 -21.71
C GLY A 267 -2.57 -2.52 -21.30
N ARG A 268 -1.45 -2.46 -22.04
CA ARG A 268 -0.18 -3.10 -21.65
C ARG A 268 0.59 -2.27 -20.62
N ASN A 269 -0.12 -1.58 -19.73
CA ASN A 269 0.46 -0.76 -18.66
C ASN A 269 0.64 -1.56 -17.36
N GLN A 270 0.50 -2.89 -17.41
CA GLN A 270 0.66 -3.82 -16.29
C GLN A 270 1.31 -5.10 -16.80
N ILE A 271 2.26 -5.63 -16.04
CA ILE A 271 2.86 -6.95 -16.29
C ILE A 271 2.96 -7.76 -14.99
N PHE A 272 3.06 -9.07 -15.14
CA PHE A 272 3.33 -10.01 -14.05
C PHE A 272 4.51 -10.89 -14.42
N LEU A 273 5.41 -11.16 -13.49
CA LEU A 273 6.45 -12.15 -13.70
C LEU A 273 5.94 -13.48 -13.15
N SER A 274 6.11 -14.57 -13.92
CA SER A 274 5.77 -15.94 -13.48
C SER A 274 6.76 -16.48 -12.44
N GLN A 275 7.02 -15.70 -11.40
CA GLN A 275 7.90 -15.96 -10.28
C GLN A 275 7.34 -15.26 -9.03
N MET A 276 7.66 -15.79 -7.85
CA MET A 276 7.19 -15.22 -6.58
C MET A 276 7.73 -13.80 -6.38
N GLY A 277 6.90 -12.89 -5.89
CA GLY A 277 7.31 -11.52 -5.55
C GLY A 277 8.47 -11.50 -4.57
N MET A 278 8.43 -12.35 -3.54
CA MET A 278 9.50 -12.47 -2.54
C MET A 278 10.81 -13.05 -3.09
N ASN A 279 10.83 -13.55 -4.33
CA ASN A 279 12.04 -14.05 -5.00
C ASN A 279 12.50 -13.10 -6.12
N THR A 280 11.81 -11.99 -6.31
CA THR A 280 12.15 -10.97 -7.31
C THR A 280 12.81 -9.81 -6.59
N TRP A 281 14.11 -9.62 -6.81
CA TRP A 281 14.87 -8.60 -6.10
C TRP A 281 15.24 -7.45 -7.04
N VAL A 282 15.14 -6.23 -6.53
CA VAL A 282 15.45 -5.00 -7.26
C VAL A 282 16.28 -4.05 -6.39
N ARG A 283 17.21 -3.36 -7.03
CA ARG A 283 17.94 -2.24 -6.45
C ARG A 283 16.97 -1.07 -6.26
N SER A 284 16.98 -0.44 -5.11
CA SER A 284 16.21 0.77 -4.82
C SER A 284 17.01 1.66 -3.87
N TRP A 285 16.38 2.73 -3.39
CA TRP A 285 17.01 3.70 -2.51
C TRP A 285 16.00 4.29 -1.53
N VAL A 286 16.39 4.35 -0.26
CA VAL A 286 15.71 5.13 0.79
C VAL A 286 16.66 6.25 1.23
N PRO A 287 16.18 7.30 1.91
CA PRO A 287 17.04 8.39 2.38
C PRO A 287 18.32 7.90 3.06
N SER A 288 19.45 8.21 2.42
CA SER A 288 20.83 7.89 2.85
C SER A 288 21.33 6.45 2.61
N GLU A 289 20.55 5.56 1.97
CA GLU A 289 20.94 4.15 1.80
C GLU A 289 20.41 3.51 0.50
N GLU A 290 21.24 2.69 -0.16
CA GLU A 290 20.77 1.78 -1.22
C GLU A 290 20.21 0.51 -0.59
N ILE A 291 19.07 0.05 -1.08
CA ILE A 291 18.44 -1.20 -0.63
C ILE A 291 18.32 -2.19 -1.79
N ILE A 292 18.22 -3.47 -1.45
CA ILE A 292 17.79 -4.52 -2.37
C ILE A 292 16.44 -5.00 -1.86
N GLY A 293 15.38 -4.50 -2.50
CA GLY A 293 14.00 -4.76 -2.11
C GLY A 293 13.38 -5.89 -2.92
N MET A 294 12.39 -6.55 -2.34
CA MET A 294 11.55 -7.53 -3.03
C MET A 294 10.43 -6.83 -3.79
N VAL A 295 10.07 -7.36 -4.96
CA VAL A 295 8.90 -6.93 -5.74
C VAL A 295 7.67 -7.71 -5.31
N ILE A 296 7.23 -7.48 -4.07
CA ILE A 296 5.98 -8.02 -3.54
C ILE A 296 4.81 -7.35 -4.29
N ARG A 297 3.80 -8.11 -4.70
CA ARG A 297 2.64 -7.52 -5.38
C ARG A 297 1.88 -6.62 -4.41
N HIS A 298 1.42 -5.48 -4.91
CA HIS A 298 0.77 -4.47 -4.09
C HIS A 298 -0.20 -3.67 -4.96
N ALA A 299 -1.35 -3.27 -4.41
CA ALA A 299 -2.44 -2.66 -5.20
C ALA A 299 -2.03 -1.31 -5.81
N GLU A 300 -1.17 -0.55 -5.13
CA GLU A 300 -0.71 0.76 -5.57
C GLU A 300 0.23 0.70 -6.78
N ALA A 301 0.92 -0.44 -7.00
CA ALA A 301 1.70 -0.65 -8.22
C ALA A 301 0.81 -0.57 -9.47
N ILE A 302 -0.45 -1.01 -9.31
CA ILE A 302 -1.46 -0.95 -10.36
C ILE A 302 -2.11 0.43 -10.38
N SER A 303 -2.62 0.87 -9.23
CA SER A 303 -3.50 2.02 -9.17
C SER A 303 -2.77 3.34 -9.42
N ILE A 304 -1.55 3.54 -8.90
CA ILE A 304 -0.72 4.73 -9.21
C ILE A 304 -0.35 4.74 -10.69
N SER A 305 0.07 3.59 -11.24
CA SER A 305 0.46 3.48 -12.66
C SER A 305 -0.72 3.82 -13.59
N ASP A 306 -1.91 3.28 -13.32
CA ASP A 306 -3.13 3.57 -14.08
C ASP A 306 -3.58 5.04 -13.89
N TYR A 307 -3.55 5.56 -12.66
CA TYR A 307 -3.92 6.94 -12.34
C TYR A 307 -3.02 7.98 -13.04
N LEU A 308 -1.73 7.68 -13.18
CA LEU A 308 -0.77 8.54 -13.87
C LEU A 308 -0.71 8.29 -15.39
N THR A 309 -1.53 7.39 -15.94
CA THR A 309 -1.53 7.09 -17.37
C THR A 309 -2.20 8.19 -18.19
N VAL A 310 -1.52 8.71 -19.21
CA VAL A 310 -2.11 9.65 -20.18
C VAL A 310 -2.53 8.90 -21.44
N ARG A 311 -3.77 9.12 -21.87
CA ARG A 311 -4.35 8.52 -23.07
C ARG A 311 -4.74 9.59 -24.09
N GLU A 312 -4.37 9.38 -25.35
CA GLU A 312 -4.82 10.19 -26.48
C GLU A 312 -5.54 9.30 -27.49
N LYS A 313 -6.79 9.65 -27.84
CA LYS A 313 -7.63 8.86 -28.76
C LYS A 313 -7.67 7.37 -28.39
N GLY A 314 -7.76 7.07 -27.09
CA GLY A 314 -7.79 5.71 -26.54
C GLY A 314 -6.45 4.99 -26.45
N LYS A 315 -5.34 5.56 -26.96
CA LYS A 315 -4.00 4.97 -26.88
C LYS A 315 -3.23 5.52 -25.69
N VAL A 316 -2.55 4.64 -24.95
CA VAL A 316 -1.61 5.05 -23.90
C VAL A 316 -0.39 5.69 -24.56
N ILE A 317 -0.12 6.96 -24.22
CA ILE A 317 1.05 7.70 -24.71
C ILE A 317 2.09 7.97 -23.63
N TYR A 318 1.71 7.79 -22.36
CA TYR A 318 2.59 7.91 -21.21
C TYR A 318 2.02 7.08 -20.06
N CYS A 319 2.89 6.35 -19.39
CA CYS A 319 2.63 5.66 -18.13
C CYS A 319 3.98 5.41 -17.44
N PRO A 320 4.10 5.59 -16.12
CA PRO A 320 5.30 5.22 -15.39
C PRO A 320 5.30 3.73 -15.02
N THR A 321 6.50 3.14 -14.92
CA THR A 321 6.70 1.86 -14.23
C THR A 321 6.49 2.10 -12.74
N VAL A 322 5.70 1.25 -12.08
CA VAL A 322 5.45 1.36 -10.63
C VAL A 322 5.49 -0.02 -10.00
N HIS A 323 6.29 -0.19 -8.95
CA HIS A 323 6.28 -1.42 -8.16
C HIS A 323 6.85 -1.21 -6.76
N TYR A 324 6.61 -2.18 -5.90
CA TYR A 324 7.20 -2.23 -4.58
C TYR A 324 8.67 -2.66 -4.64
N ALA A 325 9.49 -2.09 -3.78
CA ALA A 325 10.85 -2.49 -3.50
C ALA A 325 10.98 -2.58 -1.97
N TYR A 326 10.56 -3.72 -1.42
CA TYR A 326 10.41 -3.91 0.01
C TYR A 326 11.62 -4.60 0.64
N MET A 327 12.29 -3.90 1.55
CA MET A 327 13.29 -4.48 2.45
C MET A 327 12.73 -4.51 3.88
N PRO A 328 12.12 -5.63 4.31
CA PRO A 328 11.57 -5.73 5.65
C PRO A 328 12.69 -5.84 6.69
N CYS A 329 12.32 -5.74 7.98
CA CYS A 329 13.28 -5.90 9.06
C CYS A 329 14.01 -7.26 9.04
N ASN A 330 15.19 -7.27 9.67
CA ASN A 330 16.11 -8.42 9.67
C ASN A 330 15.44 -9.74 10.08
N GLU A 331 14.57 -9.69 11.09
CA GLU A 331 13.85 -10.87 11.57
C GLU A 331 12.89 -11.41 10.50
N THR A 332 12.20 -10.53 9.78
CA THR A 332 11.33 -10.90 8.65
C THR A 332 12.15 -11.48 7.50
N LEU A 333 13.30 -10.89 7.13
CA LEU A 333 14.17 -11.42 6.09
C LEU A 333 14.62 -12.86 6.38
N THR A 334 15.06 -13.12 7.62
CA THR A 334 15.47 -14.48 8.03
C THR A 334 14.27 -15.44 8.15
N SER A 335 13.08 -14.94 8.52
CA SER A 335 11.83 -15.70 8.48
C SER A 335 11.38 -16.07 7.07
N LEU A 336 11.51 -15.16 6.10
CA LEU A 336 11.23 -15.43 4.69
C LEU A 336 12.21 -16.46 4.11
N TYR A 337 13.48 -16.41 4.51
CA TYR A 337 14.44 -17.44 4.12
C TYR A 337 14.01 -18.84 4.60
N GLU A 338 13.65 -18.98 5.89
CA GLU A 338 13.13 -20.25 6.41
C GLU A 338 11.81 -20.66 5.75
N LEU A 339 10.92 -19.70 5.43
CA LEU A 339 9.68 -19.96 4.70
C LEU A 339 9.97 -20.59 3.33
N ARG A 340 10.96 -20.09 2.60
CA ARG A 340 11.42 -20.68 1.33
C ARG A 340 11.92 -22.11 1.52
N SER A 341 12.74 -22.36 2.54
CA SER A 341 13.22 -23.73 2.88
C SER A 341 12.08 -24.70 3.24
N ARG A 342 10.91 -24.17 3.61
CA ARG A 342 9.71 -24.93 3.96
C ARG A 342 8.71 -25.04 2.80
N ASN A 343 9.13 -24.81 1.56
CA ASN A 343 8.24 -24.79 0.39
C ASN A 343 7.05 -23.84 0.57
N CYS A 344 7.30 -22.69 1.19
CA CYS A 344 6.29 -21.66 1.46
C CYS A 344 5.16 -22.09 2.41
N HIS A 345 5.36 -23.11 3.24
CA HIS A 345 4.49 -23.41 4.38
C HIS A 345 4.93 -22.62 5.61
N LEU A 346 3.98 -21.90 6.22
CA LEU A 346 4.27 -21.12 7.43
C LEU A 346 4.95 -21.93 8.52
N GLN A 347 5.80 -21.23 9.24
CA GLN A 347 6.35 -21.67 10.50
C GLN A 347 5.23 -21.89 11.51
N LYS A 348 5.45 -22.81 12.47
CA LYS A 348 4.43 -23.17 13.47
C LYS A 348 4.12 -22.02 14.43
N ARG A 349 5.10 -21.16 14.71
CA ARG A 349 4.95 -19.99 15.59
C ARG A 349 5.02 -18.72 14.75
N LEU A 350 4.12 -17.79 15.01
CA LEU A 350 4.07 -16.49 14.36
C LEU A 350 4.14 -15.42 15.45
N ARG A 351 4.99 -14.41 15.27
CA ARG A 351 5.18 -13.33 16.25
C ARG A 351 5.27 -11.98 15.54
N ILE A 352 4.29 -11.12 15.81
CA ILE A 352 4.34 -9.72 15.39
C ILE A 352 5.01 -8.91 16.50
N MET A 353 6.09 -8.21 16.19
CA MET A 353 6.90 -7.46 17.14
C MET A 353 6.20 -6.19 17.63
N SER A 354 6.36 -5.89 18.92
CA SER A 354 5.82 -4.68 19.55
C SER A 354 6.77 -4.09 20.60
N ASP A 355 6.56 -4.38 21.89
CA ASP A 355 7.35 -3.86 23.01
C ASP A 355 8.81 -4.37 23.00
N GLU A 356 9.08 -5.47 22.29
CA GLU A 356 10.41 -6.04 22.15
C GLU A 356 11.32 -5.30 21.17
N ILE A 357 10.78 -4.39 20.36
CA ILE A 357 11.56 -3.54 19.47
C ILE A 357 12.35 -2.53 20.32
N VAL A 358 13.66 -2.47 20.17
CA VAL A 358 14.53 -1.58 20.96
C VAL A 358 14.91 -0.31 20.23
N GLU A 359 15.06 -0.37 18.91
CA GLU A 359 15.43 0.75 18.05
C GLU A 359 14.98 0.52 16.59
N GLY A 360 15.26 1.49 15.73
CA GLY A 360 14.93 1.45 14.31
C GLY A 360 13.64 2.18 13.95
N ASP A 361 13.40 2.22 12.66
CA ASP A 361 12.42 3.04 11.99
C ASP A 361 11.66 2.21 10.96
N ASP A 362 10.45 2.65 10.61
CA ASP A 362 9.82 2.27 9.37
C ASP A 362 9.98 3.43 8.37
N ILE A 363 10.80 3.22 7.34
CA ILE A 363 11.12 4.20 6.31
C ILE A 363 10.34 3.85 5.05
N LEU A 364 9.21 4.51 4.84
CA LEU A 364 8.28 4.23 3.74
C LEU A 364 8.03 5.48 2.89
N GLY A 365 8.29 5.39 1.58
CA GLY A 365 8.03 6.50 0.67
C GLY A 365 8.05 6.14 -0.81
N ALA A 366 7.67 7.12 -1.63
CA ALA A 366 7.71 7.06 -3.08
C ALA A 366 9.07 7.56 -3.58
N LEU A 367 9.84 6.69 -4.24
CA LEU A 367 11.05 7.05 -4.97
C LEU A 367 10.69 7.32 -6.44
N ILE A 368 10.53 8.58 -6.79
CA ILE A 368 10.14 9.08 -8.11
C ILE A 368 11.40 9.32 -8.94
N MET A 369 11.48 8.75 -10.14
CA MET A 369 12.71 8.69 -10.93
C MET A 369 12.49 9.03 -12.40
N GLY A 370 13.54 9.44 -13.11
CA GLY A 370 13.52 9.71 -14.55
C GLY A 370 13.45 11.20 -14.91
N HIS A 371 12.99 12.01 -13.98
CA HIS A 371 12.91 13.47 -14.15
C HIS A 371 14.29 14.13 -14.12
N LYS A 372 14.32 15.45 -14.32
CA LYS A 372 15.55 16.24 -14.50
C LYS A 372 16.49 16.31 -13.30
N TYR A 373 16.01 16.00 -12.11
CA TYR A 373 16.82 15.89 -10.89
C TYR A 373 17.21 14.45 -10.53
N ASN A 374 17.27 13.54 -11.52
CA ASN A 374 17.48 12.10 -11.36
C ASN A 374 16.37 11.41 -10.55
N SER A 375 16.50 11.35 -9.23
CA SER A 375 15.55 10.72 -8.33
C SER A 375 15.09 11.66 -7.21
N TRP A 376 13.93 11.38 -6.65
CA TRP A 376 13.30 12.16 -5.60
C TRP A 376 12.52 11.24 -4.68
N TRP A 377 12.82 11.27 -3.39
CA TRP A 377 12.11 10.46 -2.40
C TRP A 377 11.17 11.32 -1.58
N THR A 378 9.93 10.85 -1.38
CA THR A 378 8.93 11.52 -0.55
C THR A 378 8.22 10.49 0.31
N GLY A 379 8.19 10.69 1.63
CA GLY A 379 7.62 9.70 2.54
C GLY A 379 7.91 9.97 4.00
N SER A 380 7.59 8.97 4.81
CA SER A 380 7.65 8.98 6.27
C SER A 380 8.87 8.20 6.76
N ILE A 381 9.58 8.78 7.73
CA ILE A 381 10.57 8.08 8.57
C ILE A 381 10.00 8.13 9.99
N LEU A 382 9.42 7.02 10.44
CA LEU A 382 8.82 6.92 11.77
C LEU A 382 9.64 5.99 12.64
N SER A 383 10.26 6.55 13.68
CA SER A 383 10.99 5.76 14.68
C SER A 383 10.06 5.00 15.61
N ILE A 384 10.55 3.88 16.16
CA ILE A 384 9.84 3.16 17.23
C ILE A 384 9.62 4.04 18.46
N GLN A 385 10.54 4.95 18.79
CA GLN A 385 10.41 5.84 19.95
C GLN A 385 9.26 6.84 19.76
N GLU A 386 9.15 7.44 18.56
CA GLU A 386 8.06 8.37 18.27
C GLU A 386 6.72 7.62 18.15
N SER A 387 6.69 6.46 17.49
CA SER A 387 5.51 5.60 17.42
C SER A 387 4.92 5.32 18.82
N ARG A 388 5.76 4.97 19.80
CA ARG A 388 5.33 4.72 21.19
C ARG A 388 4.79 5.94 21.91
N ARG A 389 5.24 7.15 21.56
CA ARG A 389 4.65 8.40 22.08
C ARG A 389 3.27 8.66 21.49
N LEU A 390 3.09 8.35 20.21
CA LEU A 390 1.83 8.53 19.48
C LEU A 390 0.76 7.53 19.93
N VAL A 391 1.13 6.25 19.96
CA VAL A 391 0.30 5.12 20.41
C VAL A 391 1.14 4.15 21.25
N PRO A 392 0.93 4.09 22.57
CA PRO A 392 1.67 3.20 23.46
C PRO A 392 1.61 1.73 23.01
N HIS A 393 2.73 1.02 23.17
CA HIS A 393 2.91 -0.41 22.85
C HIS A 393 2.79 -0.79 21.37
N GLN A 394 2.77 0.20 20.47
CA GLN A 394 2.68 -0.05 19.03
C GLN A 394 4.02 0.24 18.34
N ASN A 395 4.18 -0.35 17.17
CA ASN A 395 5.39 -0.26 16.37
C ASN A 395 5.22 0.81 15.25
N ALA A 396 6.29 1.18 14.55
CA ALA A 396 6.22 2.24 13.54
C ALA A 396 5.29 1.89 12.37
N THR A 397 5.46 0.70 11.80
CA THR A 397 4.66 0.15 10.70
C THR A 397 3.16 0.29 10.94
N THR A 398 2.70 -0.18 12.10
CA THR A 398 1.26 -0.22 12.42
C THR A 398 0.65 1.16 12.64
N VAL A 399 1.43 2.13 13.13
CA VAL A 399 0.97 3.53 13.27
C VAL A 399 0.81 4.19 11.91
N GLN A 400 1.74 3.98 10.97
CA GLN A 400 1.63 4.49 9.59
C GLN A 400 0.37 3.91 8.90
N VAL A 401 0.14 2.59 9.01
CA VAL A 401 -1.07 1.97 8.44
C VAL A 401 -2.33 2.57 9.06
N ALA A 402 -2.36 2.70 10.38
CA ALA A 402 -3.53 3.17 11.08
C ALA A 402 -3.89 4.62 10.78
N ILE A 403 -2.92 5.51 10.63
CA ILE A 403 -3.21 6.89 10.28
C ILE A 403 -3.68 7.03 8.82
N GLY A 404 -3.22 6.15 7.92
CA GLY A 404 -3.80 5.99 6.59
C GLY A 404 -5.31 5.75 6.66
N VAL A 405 -5.71 4.70 7.38
CA VAL A 405 -7.13 4.36 7.61
C VAL A 405 -7.90 5.54 8.21
N VAL A 406 -7.42 6.13 9.30
CA VAL A 406 -8.15 7.20 9.99
C VAL A 406 -8.31 8.44 9.12
N SER A 407 -7.27 8.83 8.37
CA SER A 407 -7.35 9.98 7.47
C SER A 407 -8.38 9.79 6.35
N ALA A 408 -8.48 8.57 5.79
CA ALA A 408 -9.51 8.24 4.81
C ALA A 408 -10.91 8.19 5.43
N VAL A 409 -11.08 7.63 6.63
CA VAL A 409 -12.35 7.67 7.37
C VAL A 409 -12.84 9.10 7.53
N MET A 410 -11.97 10.03 7.92
CA MET A 410 -12.34 11.44 8.06
C MET A 410 -12.84 12.04 6.74
N TRP A 411 -12.16 11.73 5.62
CA TRP A 411 -12.59 12.17 4.30
C TRP A 411 -13.94 11.57 3.90
N MET A 412 -14.15 10.27 4.12
CA MET A 412 -15.39 9.55 3.79
C MET A 412 -16.61 10.11 4.54
N LEU A 413 -16.41 10.58 5.78
CA LEU A 413 -17.49 11.18 6.57
C LEU A 413 -17.96 12.52 6.00
N GLU A 414 -17.07 13.25 5.31
CA GLU A 414 -17.41 14.49 4.61
C GLU A 414 -17.90 14.24 3.17
N ASN A 415 -17.56 13.08 2.60
CA ASN A 415 -17.85 12.72 1.21
C ASN A 415 -18.51 11.32 1.16
N PRO A 416 -19.77 11.17 1.61
CA PRO A 416 -20.38 9.85 1.78
C PRO A 416 -20.95 9.21 0.50
N GLN A 417 -20.89 9.89 -0.65
CA GLN A 417 -21.54 9.49 -1.91
C GLN A 417 -20.63 9.44 -3.17
N GLU A 418 -19.33 9.24 -2.99
CA GLU A 418 -18.31 9.17 -4.06
C GLU A 418 -18.15 7.79 -4.70
N GLY A 419 -18.89 6.77 -4.24
CA GLY A 419 -18.74 5.38 -4.70
C GLY A 419 -17.43 4.74 -4.26
N VAL A 420 -16.92 3.79 -5.07
CA VAL A 420 -15.67 3.09 -4.73
C VAL A 420 -14.47 3.94 -5.15
N CYS A 421 -13.65 4.31 -4.18
CA CYS A 421 -12.45 5.13 -4.36
C CYS A 421 -11.20 4.34 -3.98
N MET A 422 -10.12 4.53 -4.75
CA MET A 422 -8.76 4.15 -4.39
C MET A 422 -8.08 5.34 -3.67
N PRO A 423 -6.93 5.14 -2.99
CA PRO A 423 -6.16 6.24 -2.42
C PRO A 423 -5.77 7.31 -3.46
N ASP A 424 -5.60 6.90 -4.72
CA ASP A 424 -5.29 7.78 -5.85
C ASP A 424 -6.43 8.74 -6.21
N ASP A 425 -7.67 8.47 -5.81
CA ASP A 425 -8.81 9.36 -6.06
C ASP A 425 -8.93 10.45 -4.98
N LEU A 426 -8.36 10.22 -3.79
CA LEU A 426 -8.51 11.10 -2.65
C LEU A 426 -7.58 12.34 -2.72
N PRO A 427 -8.00 13.49 -2.17
CA PRO A 427 -7.18 14.70 -2.14
C PRO A 427 -5.99 14.54 -1.18
N TYR A 428 -4.76 14.55 -1.71
CA TYR A 428 -3.57 14.27 -0.92
C TYR A 428 -3.31 15.31 0.17
N GLU A 429 -3.67 16.57 -0.06
CA GLU A 429 -3.50 17.61 0.97
C GLU A 429 -4.36 17.31 2.21
N TYR A 430 -5.65 16.96 2.00
CA TYR A 430 -6.56 16.61 3.09
C TYR A 430 -6.02 15.43 3.92
N ILE A 431 -5.58 14.37 3.21
CA ILE A 431 -5.08 13.16 3.83
C ILE A 431 -3.78 13.43 4.62
N LEU A 432 -2.82 14.11 4.00
CA LEU A 432 -1.55 14.40 4.65
C LEU A 432 -1.68 15.44 5.78
N ASP A 433 -2.61 16.39 5.71
CA ASP A 433 -2.85 17.35 6.79
C ASP A 433 -3.30 16.64 8.09
N ILE A 434 -4.14 15.61 7.96
CA ILE A 434 -4.54 14.76 9.08
C ILE A 434 -3.42 13.82 9.50
N ALA A 435 -2.72 13.22 8.53
CA ALA A 435 -1.78 12.15 8.81
C ALA A 435 -0.44 12.63 9.37
N ARG A 436 0.04 13.80 8.95
CA ARG A 436 1.38 14.34 9.24
C ARG A 436 1.83 14.23 10.70
N PRO A 437 0.98 14.51 11.72
CA PRO A 437 1.40 14.39 13.12
C PRO A 437 1.79 12.97 13.56
N TYR A 438 1.47 11.95 12.78
CA TYR A 438 1.72 10.54 13.11
C TYR A 438 2.80 9.90 12.23
N LEU A 439 3.43 10.66 11.34
CA LEU A 439 4.35 10.14 10.32
C LEU A 439 5.84 10.38 10.67
N GLY A 440 6.15 10.79 11.90
CA GLY A 440 7.51 11.15 12.28
C GLY A 440 8.05 12.25 11.36
N GLU A 441 9.19 12.00 10.73
CA GLU A 441 9.70 12.89 9.70
C GLU A 441 9.05 12.61 8.34
N LEU A 442 8.17 13.51 7.91
CA LEU A 442 7.65 13.54 6.54
C LEU A 442 8.55 14.40 5.66
N ILE A 443 9.44 13.76 4.89
CA ILE A 443 10.43 14.45 4.04
C ILE A 443 10.14 14.30 2.55
N SER A 444 10.72 15.20 1.75
CA SER A 444 10.60 15.26 0.30
C SER A 444 11.88 15.84 -0.28
N ILE A 445 12.79 14.97 -0.75
CA ILE A 445 14.19 15.32 -1.05
C ILE A 445 14.67 14.79 -2.40
N PRO A 446 15.50 15.55 -3.14
CA PRO A 446 16.19 15.04 -4.31
C PRO A 446 17.33 14.09 -3.92
N SER A 447 17.66 13.17 -4.83
CA SER A 447 18.86 12.35 -4.78
C SER A 447 19.46 12.25 -6.18
N ASP A 448 20.78 12.18 -6.26
CA ASP A 448 21.49 11.90 -7.51
C ASP A 448 21.59 10.39 -7.79
N TRP A 449 20.96 9.55 -6.97
CA TRP A 449 20.92 8.11 -7.12
C TRP A 449 20.30 7.68 -8.45
N THR A 450 20.90 6.66 -9.05
CA THR A 450 20.39 5.89 -10.19
C THR A 450 20.72 4.41 -9.95
N PRO A 451 20.02 3.44 -10.56
CA PRO A 451 20.35 2.02 -10.38
C PRO A 451 21.78 1.66 -10.79
N LEU A 452 22.43 2.50 -11.61
CA LEU A 452 23.79 2.31 -12.09
C LEU A 452 24.86 3.01 -11.24
N LYS A 453 24.50 3.89 -10.29
CA LYS A 453 25.44 4.81 -9.62
C LYS A 453 26.56 4.07 -8.88
N ASN A 454 26.21 3.10 -8.05
CA ASN A 454 27.16 2.27 -7.30
C ASN A 454 27.16 0.80 -7.77
N TYR A 455 26.71 0.55 -9.01
CA TYR A 455 26.62 -0.81 -9.53
C TYR A 455 28.01 -1.39 -9.74
N GLN A 456 28.29 -2.53 -9.11
CA GLN A 456 29.55 -3.27 -9.26
C GLN A 456 29.34 -4.52 -10.10
N VAL A 457 30.24 -4.71 -11.08
CA VAL A 457 30.24 -5.90 -11.95
C VAL A 457 31.36 -6.82 -11.51
N PHE A 458 31.02 -7.90 -10.82
CA PHE A 458 31.98 -8.92 -10.39
C PHE A 458 32.26 -9.97 -11.47
N PHE A 459 31.26 -10.33 -12.27
CA PHE A 459 31.35 -11.36 -13.32
C PHE A 459 30.93 -10.79 -14.67
N LYS A 460 31.89 -10.50 -15.55
CA LYS A 460 31.63 -9.89 -16.87
C LYS A 460 31.12 -10.92 -17.88
N GLU A 461 31.33 -12.20 -17.59
CA GLU A 461 30.97 -13.34 -18.41
C GLU A 461 29.48 -13.69 -18.31
N ASN A 462 28.75 -13.15 -17.32
CA ASN A 462 27.34 -13.42 -17.14
C ASN A 462 26.54 -12.84 -18.34
N PRO A 463 25.95 -13.68 -19.22
CA PRO A 463 25.25 -13.22 -20.42
C PRO A 463 23.93 -12.51 -20.11
N TYR A 464 23.44 -12.62 -18.87
CA TYR A 464 22.25 -11.94 -18.36
C TYR A 464 22.56 -10.56 -17.79
N LEU A 465 23.84 -10.22 -17.58
CA LEU A 465 24.25 -8.88 -17.18
C LEU A 465 24.12 -7.91 -18.36
N ARG A 466 22.93 -7.35 -18.53
CA ARG A 466 22.60 -6.40 -19.59
C ARG A 466 22.21 -5.06 -19.00
N LEU A 467 23.23 -4.25 -18.67
CA LEU A 467 23.00 -2.89 -18.20
C LEU A 467 22.70 -1.97 -19.38
N ASP A 468 21.48 -1.44 -19.44
CA ASP A 468 21.10 -0.43 -20.41
C ASP A 468 21.58 0.96 -19.95
N ARG A 469 22.74 1.37 -20.50
CA ARG A 469 23.33 2.69 -20.25
C ARG A 469 22.62 3.83 -21.00
N LYS A 470 21.81 3.53 -22.02
CA LYS A 470 21.06 4.53 -22.79
C LYS A 470 19.75 4.85 -22.08
N ASN A 471 19.09 3.84 -21.54
CA ASN A 471 17.93 3.98 -20.67
C ASN A 471 18.29 3.58 -19.24
N VAL A 472 18.96 4.50 -18.52
CA VAL A 472 19.39 4.29 -17.12
C VAL A 472 18.25 3.78 -16.23
N TRP A 473 17.01 4.17 -16.53
CA TRP A 473 15.81 3.83 -15.77
C TRP A 473 15.03 2.63 -16.33
N SER A 474 15.66 1.78 -17.14
CA SER A 474 15.05 0.52 -17.55
C SER A 474 14.97 -0.45 -16.37
N PHE A 475 13.85 -1.19 -16.26
CA PHE A 475 13.64 -2.23 -15.25
C PHE A 475 14.83 -3.21 -15.13
N ASN A 476 15.47 -3.56 -16.25
CA ASN A 476 16.63 -4.47 -16.27
C ASN A 476 17.84 -3.95 -15.48
N ASN A 477 18.00 -2.63 -15.32
CA ASN A 477 19.08 -2.07 -14.50
C ASN A 477 18.81 -2.19 -13.00
N TYR A 478 17.54 -2.35 -12.62
CA TYR A 478 17.15 -2.51 -11.23
C TYR A 478 17.21 -3.96 -10.79
N LEU A 479 16.94 -4.92 -11.68
CA LEU A 479 16.99 -6.34 -11.34
C LEU A 479 18.31 -6.69 -10.63
N PHE A 480 18.17 -7.21 -9.42
CA PHE A 480 19.29 -7.75 -8.67
C PHE A 480 19.49 -9.19 -9.13
N CYS A 481 20.45 -9.37 -10.04
CA CYS A 481 20.86 -10.65 -10.57
C CYS A 481 22.19 -11.05 -9.96
N ASP A 482 22.29 -12.30 -9.52
CA ASP A 482 23.52 -12.93 -9.04
C ASP A 482 24.56 -13.12 -10.16
#